data_AF-A0A2W4TMR9-F1
#
_entry.id   AF-A0A2W4TMR9-F1
#
_cell.length_a   1.000
_cell.length_b   1.000
_cell.length_c   1.000
_cell.angle_alpha   90.00
_cell.angle_beta   90.00
_cell.angle_gamma   90.00
#
_symmetry.space_group_name_H-M   'P 1'
#
loop_
_entity.id
_entity.type
_entity.pdbx_description
1 polymer ?
#
loop_
_entity_poly.entity_id
_entity_poly.type
_entity_poly.pdbx_seq_one_letter_code
_entity_poly.pdbx_strand_id
1 'polypeptide(L)'
;MPLLLVHPGVDLTLELYVSPALEEALALQWERVRKRTVRDTYVKALEYRLQNLLSDCLDWDLKPPTEAQISYATLLGARHGVSVPSEALSYRFHMAMFLEAWARKPAPSPQVGGTPEASVQTSAPMENSLLDDSAPPEPTNPLRKGA
;
A
#
# COMPACT_ATOMS: atom_id res chain seq x y z
N MET A 1 25.57 34.29 -4.22
CA MET A 1 25.14 33.56 -5.44
C MET A 1 23.93 32.69 -5.10
N PRO A 2 23.08 32.30 -6.06
CA PRO A 2 22.01 31.35 -5.77
C PRO A 2 22.58 29.96 -5.49
N LEU A 3 22.03 29.28 -4.48
CA LEU A 3 22.19 27.84 -4.32
C LEU A 3 21.26 27.15 -5.32
N LEU A 4 21.76 26.10 -5.97
CA LEU A 4 20.98 25.35 -6.95
C LEU A 4 20.48 24.05 -6.34
N LEU A 5 19.17 23.83 -6.40
CA LEU A 5 18.55 22.53 -6.14
C LEU A 5 18.11 21.94 -7.48
N VAL A 6 18.73 20.83 -7.87
CA VAL A 6 18.52 20.20 -9.18
C VAL A 6 17.90 18.83 -8.99
N HIS A 7 16.76 18.61 -9.63
CA HIS A 7 16.14 17.29 -9.76
C HIS A 7 16.26 16.82 -11.22
N PRO A 8 17.30 16.03 -11.57
CA PRO A 8 17.60 15.68 -12.96
C PRO A 8 16.53 14.79 -13.61
N GLY A 9 15.81 13.98 -12.84
CA GLY A 9 14.79 13.08 -13.40
C GLY A 9 13.55 13.76 -13.98
N VAL A 10 13.34 15.06 -13.72
CA VAL A 10 12.20 15.84 -14.23
C VAL A 10 12.64 17.19 -14.79
N ASP A 11 13.94 17.35 -15.08
CA ASP A 11 14.53 18.59 -15.58
C ASP A 11 14.18 19.85 -14.76
N LEU A 12 14.01 19.69 -13.44
CA LEU A 12 13.69 20.78 -12.52
C LEU A 12 14.97 21.37 -11.94
N THR A 13 15.12 22.69 -12.06
CA THR A 13 16.18 23.47 -11.40
C THR A 13 15.55 24.62 -10.63
N LEU A 14 15.87 24.72 -9.35
CA LEU A 14 15.43 25.79 -8.47
C LEU A 14 16.63 26.64 -8.04
N GLU A 15 16.49 27.95 -8.19
CA GLU A 15 17.46 28.93 -7.69
C GLU A 15 17.01 29.44 -6.32
N LEU A 16 17.82 29.15 -5.30
CA LEU A 16 17.52 29.50 -3.91
C LEU A 16 18.50 30.57 -3.44
N TYR A 17 17.98 31.77 -3.22
CA TYR A 17 18.78 32.88 -2.71
C TYR A 17 18.89 32.81 -1.19
N VAL A 18 20.13 32.77 -0.70
CA VAL A 18 20.46 32.83 0.73
C VAL A 18 21.26 34.09 1.02
N SER A 19 21.34 34.47 2.30
CA SER A 19 22.17 35.62 2.68
C SER A 19 23.65 35.35 2.39
N PRO A 20 24.44 36.37 2.00
CA PRO A 20 25.87 36.20 1.74
C PRO A 20 26.65 35.61 2.92
N ALA A 21 26.27 35.98 4.15
CA ALA A 21 26.88 35.44 5.37
C ALA A 21 26.65 33.93 5.52
N LEU A 22 25.47 33.43 5.13
CA LEU A 22 25.18 32.00 5.17
C LEU A 22 25.93 31.25 4.06
N GLU A 23 26.02 31.83 2.87
CA GLU A 23 26.78 31.27 1.75
C GLU A 23 28.26 31.06 2.12
N GLU A 24 28.89 32.07 2.72
CA GLU A 24 30.28 31.98 3.20
C GLU A 24 30.43 30.90 4.29
N ALA A 25 29.51 30.87 5.26
CA ALA A 25 29.54 29.86 6.32
C ALA A 25 29.41 28.43 5.77
N LEU A 26 28.56 28.22 4.75
CA LEU A 26 28.39 26.93 4.08
C LEU A 26 29.68 26.50 3.36
N ALA A 27 30.33 27.41 2.64
CA ALA A 27 31.60 27.15 1.96
C ALA A 27 32.69 26.75 2.96
N LEU A 28 32.86 27.54 4.03
CA LEU A 28 33.82 27.25 5.10
C LEU A 28 33.53 25.93 5.80
N GLN A 29 32.26 25.62 6.07
CA GLN A 29 31.89 24.34 6.66
C GLN A 29 32.26 23.18 5.73
N TRP A 30 31.96 23.29 4.43
CA TRP A 30 32.28 22.25 3.46
C TRP A 30 33.79 21.99 3.35
N GLU A 31 34.60 23.06 3.38
CA GLU A 31 36.06 22.97 3.39
C GLU A 31 36.61 22.34 4.66
N ARG A 32 36.06 22.70 5.83
CA ARG A 32 36.48 22.18 7.14
C ARG A 32 36.16 20.71 7.30
N VAL A 33 35.05 20.25 6.75
CA VAL A 33 34.64 18.85 6.86
C VAL A 33 35.45 18.02 5.86
N ARG A 34 36.62 17.53 6.26
CA ARG A 34 37.49 16.66 5.43
C ARG A 34 37.17 15.17 5.52
N LYS A 35 36.60 14.73 6.64
CA LYS A 35 36.23 13.32 6.85
C LYS A 35 34.91 13.03 6.16
N ARG A 36 34.88 11.99 5.32
CA ARG A 36 33.68 11.55 4.60
C ARG A 36 32.49 11.28 5.53
N THR A 37 32.72 10.59 6.64
CA THR A 37 31.65 10.28 7.61
C THR A 37 30.96 11.52 8.19
N VAL A 38 31.73 12.60 8.42
CA VAL A 38 31.17 13.86 8.93
C VAL A 38 30.39 14.58 7.83
N ARG A 39 30.84 14.50 6.57
CA ARG A 39 30.07 15.01 5.42
C ARG A 39 28.74 14.29 5.30
N ASP A 40 28.74 12.96 5.35
CA ASP A 40 27.54 12.15 5.20
C ASP A 40 26.52 12.47 6.30
N THR A 41 26.96 12.66 7.55
CA THR A 41 26.08 13.07 8.65
C THR A 41 25.49 14.46 8.42
N TYR A 42 26.29 15.42 7.94
CA TYR A 42 25.82 16.76 7.62
C TYR A 42 24.79 16.74 6.47
N VAL A 43 25.07 16.00 5.39
CA VAL A 43 24.16 15.86 4.24
C VAL A 43 22.85 15.22 4.69
N LYS A 44 22.87 14.13 5.47
CA LYS A 44 21.65 13.50 6.00
C LYS A 44 20.81 14.44 6.84
N ALA A 45 21.45 15.27 7.66
CA ALA A 45 20.73 16.26 8.47
C ALA A 45 20.07 17.33 7.59
N LEU A 46 20.72 17.73 6.49
CA LEU A 46 20.17 18.65 5.51
C LEU A 46 19.01 18.01 4.74
N GLU A 47 19.15 16.77 4.28
CA GLU A 47 18.11 15.99 3.59
C GLU A 47 16.83 15.92 4.42
N TYR A 48 16.94 15.51 5.69
CA TYR A 48 15.79 15.40 6.59
C TYR A 48 15.06 16.74 6.78
N ARG A 49 15.80 17.83 6.95
CA ARG A 49 15.21 19.17 7.13
C ARG A 49 14.60 19.70 5.83
N LEU A 50 15.28 19.50 4.72
CA LEU A 50 14.82 19.95 3.40
C LEU A 50 13.57 19.19 2.96
N GLN A 51 13.49 17.88 3.22
CA GLN A 51 12.29 17.08 2.93
C GLN A 51 11.04 17.67 3.59
N ASN A 52 11.13 17.99 4.89
CA ASN A 52 10.01 18.57 5.62
C ASN A 52 9.64 19.95 5.09
N LEU A 53 10.65 20.81 4.82
CA LEU A 53 10.42 22.14 4.27
C LEU A 53 9.72 22.09 2.90
N LEU A 54 10.19 21.21 2.00
CA LEU A 54 9.57 21.04 0.68
C LEU A 54 8.13 20.56 0.80
N SER A 55 7.86 19.59 1.69
CA SER A 55 6.51 19.10 1.97
C SER A 55 5.59 20.22 2.49
N ASP A 56 6.10 21.11 3.34
CA ASP A 56 5.33 22.23 3.87
C ASP A 56 4.97 23.26 2.81
N CYS A 57 5.87 23.47 1.83
CA CYS A 57 5.67 24.38 0.70
C CYS A 57 4.75 23.84 -0.40
N LEU A 58 4.35 22.57 -0.37
CA LEU A 58 3.40 22.03 -1.35
C LEU A 58 2.03 22.67 -1.22
N ASP A 59 1.35 22.78 -2.35
CA ASP A 59 -0.06 23.17 -2.40
C ASP A 59 -0.92 22.21 -1.57
N TRP A 60 -2.02 22.75 -1.03
CA TRP A 60 -2.86 22.02 -0.09
C TRP A 60 -3.42 20.72 -0.67
N ASP A 61 -3.71 20.70 -1.97
CA ASP A 61 -4.32 19.59 -2.71
C ASP A 61 -3.36 18.43 -2.98
N LEU A 62 -2.06 18.73 -3.13
CA LEU A 62 -0.96 17.79 -3.28
C LEU A 62 -0.46 17.19 -1.96
N LYS A 63 -0.91 17.72 -0.82
CA LYS A 63 -0.57 17.17 0.50
C LYS A 63 -1.31 15.85 0.75
N PRO A 64 -0.76 14.97 1.61
CA PRO A 64 -1.46 13.75 2.01
C PRO A 64 -2.73 14.06 2.82
N PRO A 65 -3.78 13.22 2.70
CA PRO A 65 -4.99 13.35 3.50
C PRO A 65 -4.69 13.17 4.99
N THR A 66 -5.56 13.71 5.84
CA THR A 66 -5.42 13.54 7.30
C THR A 66 -5.82 12.13 7.74
N GLU A 67 -5.31 11.66 8.87
CA GLU A 67 -5.70 10.35 9.44
C GLU A 67 -7.22 10.23 9.65
N ALA A 68 -7.86 11.33 10.05
CA ALA A 68 -9.31 11.39 10.19
C ALA A 68 -10.03 11.20 8.84
N GLN A 69 -9.52 11.82 7.76
CA GLN A 69 -10.07 11.62 6.41
C GLN A 69 -9.88 10.19 5.93
N ILE A 70 -8.70 9.59 6.14
CA ILE A 70 -8.42 8.19 5.78
C ILE A 70 -9.35 7.24 6.53
N SER A 71 -9.50 7.44 7.84
CA SER A 71 -10.39 6.62 8.68
C SER A 71 -11.84 6.72 8.23
N TYR A 72 -12.31 7.94 7.94
CA TYR A 72 -13.65 8.18 7.45
C TYR A 72 -13.90 7.57 6.07
N ALA A 73 -12.95 7.73 5.14
CA ALA A 73 -13.02 7.13 3.81
C ALA A 73 -13.04 5.60 3.87
N THR A 74 -12.29 5.00 4.80
CA THR A 74 -12.27 3.54 5.01
C THR A 74 -13.63 3.03 5.48
N LEU A 75 -14.26 3.72 6.43
CA LEU A 75 -15.62 3.38 6.89
C LEU A 75 -16.65 3.52 5.77
N LEU A 76 -16.52 4.57 4.97
CA LEU A 76 -17.41 4.85 3.85
C LEU A 76 -17.26 3.79 2.76
N GLY A 77 -16.03 3.40 2.45
CA GLY A 77 -15.73 2.30 1.55
C GLY A 77 -16.36 0.98 2.02
N ALA A 78 -16.18 0.63 3.29
CA ALA A 78 -16.78 -0.55 3.88
C ALA A 78 -18.32 -0.53 3.81
N ARG A 79 -18.96 0.61 4.09
CA ARG A 79 -20.41 0.79 4.01
C ARG A 79 -20.98 0.54 2.61
N HIS A 80 -20.24 0.91 1.58
CA HIS A 80 -20.68 0.83 0.19
C HIS A 80 -20.08 -0.36 -0.58
N GLY A 81 -19.24 -1.18 0.07
CA GLY A 81 -18.55 -2.30 -0.57
C GLY A 81 -17.51 -1.87 -1.60
N VAL A 82 -16.91 -0.69 -1.44
CA VAL A 82 -15.89 -0.13 -2.35
C VAL A 82 -14.56 0.10 -1.63
N SER A 83 -13.44 -0.12 -2.31
CA SER A 83 -12.12 0.21 -1.78
C SER A 83 -11.81 1.70 -1.97
N VAL A 84 -11.04 2.28 -1.05
CA VAL A 84 -10.51 3.63 -1.21
C VAL A 84 -9.40 3.60 -2.27
N PRO A 85 -9.45 4.45 -3.32
CA PRO A 85 -8.41 4.51 -4.34
C PRO A 85 -7.04 4.87 -3.78
N SER A 86 -5.97 4.35 -4.38
CA SER A 86 -4.57 4.64 -3.99
C SER A 86 -4.24 6.13 -4.06
N GLU A 87 -4.77 6.82 -5.05
CA GLU A 87 -4.58 8.26 -5.26
C GLU A 87 -5.26 9.06 -4.14
N ALA A 88 -6.43 8.62 -3.67
CA ALA A 88 -7.13 9.23 -2.55
C ALA A 88 -6.35 9.06 -1.24
N LEU A 89 -5.66 7.94 -1.05
CA LEU A 89 -4.76 7.74 0.10
C LEU A 89 -3.50 8.60 0.03
N SER A 90 -3.11 9.04 -1.17
CA SER A 90 -1.87 9.78 -1.40
C SER A 90 -2.07 11.29 -1.41
N TYR A 91 -3.22 11.79 -1.89
CA TYR A 91 -3.46 13.21 -2.16
C TYR A 91 -4.82 13.69 -1.65
N ARG A 92 -4.84 14.88 -1.02
CA ARG A 92 -6.05 15.52 -0.49
C ARG A 92 -7.09 15.80 -1.55
N PHE A 93 -6.69 16.18 -2.77
CA PHE A 93 -7.63 16.38 -3.88
C PHE A 93 -8.49 15.14 -4.13
N HIS A 94 -7.85 13.99 -4.35
CA HIS A 94 -8.51 12.73 -4.65
C HIS A 94 -9.32 12.23 -3.45
N MET A 95 -8.83 12.45 -2.23
CA MET A 95 -9.59 12.16 -1.02
C MET A 95 -10.87 12.98 -0.94
N ALA A 96 -10.82 14.28 -1.20
CA ALA A 96 -12.00 15.15 -1.18
C ALA A 96 -13.05 14.69 -2.20
N MET A 97 -12.63 14.36 -3.43
CA MET A 97 -13.50 13.81 -4.47
C MET A 97 -14.15 12.49 -4.06
N PHE A 98 -13.39 11.58 -3.45
CA PHE A 98 -13.93 10.31 -2.95
C PHE A 98 -14.96 10.53 -1.85
N LEU A 99 -14.65 11.37 -0.85
CA LEU A 99 -15.56 11.67 0.24
C LEU A 99 -16.84 12.34 -0.27
N GLU A 100 -16.75 13.29 -1.19
CA GLU A 100 -17.91 13.96 -1.78
C GLU A 100 -18.83 12.98 -2.53
N ALA A 101 -18.24 12.07 -3.32
CA ALA A 101 -18.99 11.10 -4.11
C ALA A 101 -19.80 10.11 -3.25
N TRP A 102 -19.28 9.73 -2.08
CA TRP A 102 -19.87 8.65 -1.28
C TRP A 102 -20.58 9.14 -0.01
N ALA A 103 -20.24 10.29 0.57
CA ALA A 103 -20.76 10.70 1.88
C ALA A 103 -22.29 10.89 1.89
N ARG A 104 -22.86 11.34 0.76
CA ARG A 104 -24.31 11.56 0.62
C ARG A 104 -25.05 10.37 0.00
N LYS A 105 -24.33 9.33 -0.43
CA LYS A 105 -24.96 8.20 -1.10
C LYS A 105 -25.70 7.34 -0.07
N PRO A 106 -26.97 6.97 -0.32
CA PRO A 106 -27.68 6.06 0.56
C PRO A 106 -26.95 4.72 0.62
N ALA A 107 -26.96 4.07 1.78
CA ALA A 107 -26.40 2.73 1.92
C ALA A 107 -27.09 1.79 0.91
N PRO A 108 -26.35 0.86 0.28
CA PRO A 108 -26.98 -0.15 -0.54
C PRO A 108 -28.02 -0.88 0.30
N SER A 109 -29.25 -0.96 -0.20
CA SER A 109 -30.29 -1.78 0.43
C SER A 109 -29.77 -3.22 0.50
N PRO A 110 -29.96 -3.92 1.64
CA PRO A 110 -29.65 -5.34 1.69
C PRO A 110 -30.50 -6.01 0.61
N GLN A 111 -29.84 -6.56 -0.40
CA GLN A 111 -30.53 -7.45 -1.34
C GLN A 111 -30.97 -8.66 -0.51
N VAL A 112 -32.26 -8.69 -0.18
CA VAL A 112 -32.92 -9.85 0.42
C VAL A 112 -32.67 -10.99 -0.55
N GLY A 113 -31.83 -11.93 -0.12
CA GLY A 113 -31.38 -13.06 -0.92
C GLY A 113 -32.58 -13.80 -1.51
N GLY A 114 -32.48 -14.06 -2.81
CA GLY A 114 -33.33 -15.02 -3.48
C GLY A 114 -33.29 -16.35 -2.72
N THR A 115 -34.49 -16.89 -2.52
CA THR A 115 -34.76 -18.25 -2.07
C THR A 115 -33.82 -19.24 -2.77
N PRO A 116 -33.15 -20.16 -2.07
CA PRO A 116 -32.47 -21.26 -2.74
C PRO A 116 -33.55 -22.21 -3.28
N GLU A 117 -33.86 -22.10 -4.57
CA GLU A 117 -34.60 -23.15 -5.27
C GLU A 117 -33.73 -24.41 -5.26
N ALA A 118 -34.12 -25.34 -4.39
CA ALA A 118 -33.59 -26.69 -4.34
C ALA A 118 -33.77 -27.36 -5.71
N SER A 119 -32.68 -27.51 -6.44
CA SER A 119 -32.63 -28.39 -7.61
C SER A 119 -32.80 -29.83 -7.15
N VAL A 120 -34.02 -30.35 -7.26
CA VAL A 120 -34.33 -31.77 -7.09
C VAL A 120 -33.67 -32.55 -8.24
N GLN A 121 -32.50 -33.12 -7.98
CA GLN A 121 -31.93 -34.17 -8.82
C GLN A 121 -32.65 -35.48 -8.48
N THR A 122 -33.49 -35.92 -9.40
CA THR A 122 -34.10 -37.26 -9.39
C THR A 122 -33.08 -38.26 -9.91
N SER A 123 -32.57 -39.14 -9.05
CA SER A 123 -31.91 -40.38 -9.47
C SER A 123 -32.72 -41.56 -8.95
N ALA A 124 -33.22 -42.36 -9.89
CA ALA A 124 -33.91 -43.62 -9.64
C ALA A 124 -32.90 -44.71 -9.18
N PRO A 125 -33.37 -45.76 -8.46
CA PRO A 125 -32.49 -46.73 -7.82
C PRO A 125 -32.11 -47.86 -8.78
N MET A 126 -30.91 -48.42 -8.62
CA MET A 126 -30.54 -49.70 -9.23
C MET A 126 -30.05 -50.67 -8.16
N GLU A 127 -30.50 -51.91 -8.35
CA GLU A 127 -30.67 -52.99 -7.38
C GLU A 127 -29.36 -53.63 -6.91
N ASN A 128 -29.41 -54.13 -5.67
CA ASN A 128 -28.48 -55.13 -5.15
C ASN A 128 -28.60 -56.42 -5.97
N SER A 129 -27.47 -56.98 -6.40
CA SER A 129 -27.36 -58.42 -6.64
C SER A 129 -26.06 -58.96 -6.06
N LEU A 130 -26.25 -59.89 -5.14
CA LEU A 130 -25.28 -60.67 -4.37
C LEU A 130 -24.89 -61.89 -5.22
N LEU A 131 -23.60 -62.25 -5.32
CA LEU A 131 -23.11 -63.65 -5.30
C LEU A 131 -21.57 -63.73 -5.39
N ASP A 132 -21.05 -64.20 -4.25
CA ASP A 132 -19.85 -64.95 -3.84
C ASP A 132 -18.72 -65.41 -4.78
N ASP A 133 -17.54 -65.45 -4.13
CA ASP A 133 -16.51 -66.50 -4.05
C ASP A 133 -15.16 -66.42 -4.82
N SER A 134 -14.14 -66.83 -4.08
CA SER A 134 -12.76 -67.28 -4.40
C SER A 134 -11.58 -66.33 -4.16
N ALA A 135 -10.80 -66.73 -3.15
CA ALA A 135 -9.66 -66.12 -2.47
C ALA A 135 -8.35 -65.98 -3.27
N PRO A 136 -7.33 -65.30 -2.69
CA PRO A 136 -5.94 -65.66 -2.93
C PRO A 136 -5.16 -65.97 -1.62
N PRO A 137 -4.09 -66.79 -1.70
CA PRO A 137 -3.33 -67.23 -0.53
C PRO A 137 -2.15 -66.29 -0.18
N GLU A 138 -1.90 -66.11 1.11
CA GLU A 138 -0.57 -65.83 1.69
C GLU A 138 0.18 -67.16 1.97
N PRO A 139 1.45 -67.21 2.43
CA PRO A 139 2.44 -66.14 2.72
C PRO A 139 3.86 -66.44 2.17
N THR A 140 4.82 -65.52 2.33
CA THR A 140 6.15 -65.78 2.96
C THR A 140 7.05 -64.53 3.00
N ASN A 141 7.34 -64.09 4.24
CA ASN A 141 8.48 -63.24 4.63
C ASN A 141 9.74 -64.15 4.70
N PRO A 142 11.02 -63.70 4.65
CA PRO A 142 11.58 -62.88 5.72
C PRO A 142 12.79 -61.94 5.38
N LEU A 143 12.95 -60.90 6.23
CA LEU A 143 14.23 -60.30 6.69
C LEU A 143 15.08 -59.45 5.73
N ARG A 144 15.22 -58.15 6.05
CA ARG A 144 16.44 -57.64 6.73
C ARG A 144 16.25 -56.22 7.28
N LYS A 145 16.32 -56.10 8.61
CA LYS A 145 16.71 -54.87 9.32
C LYS A 145 18.22 -54.66 9.17
N GLY A 146 18.68 -53.43 9.18
CA GLY A 146 20.04 -53.13 9.63
C GLY A 146 20.60 -51.80 9.17
N ALA A 147 20.72 -50.89 10.15
CA ALA A 147 21.75 -49.86 10.35
C ALA A 147 21.90 -48.75 9.30
#